data_AF-A0A3B9IUC8-F1
#
_entry.id   AF-A0A3B9IUC8-F1
#
_cell.length_a   1.000
_cell.length_b   1.000
_cell.length_c   1.000
_cell.angle_alpha   90.00
_cell.angle_beta   90.00
_cell.angle_gamma   90.00
#
_symmetry.space_group_name_H-M   'P 1'
#
loop_
_entity.id
_entity.type
_entity.pdbx_description
1 polymer ?
#
loop_
_entity_poly.entity_id
_entity_poly.type
_entity_poly.pdbx_seq_one_letter_code
_entity_poly.pdbx_strand_id
1 'polypeptide(L)' 'AVTALGDGPSEAQSRAYAAVDAIDWPGGFCRRDIGWRAIG' A
#
# COMPACT_ATOMS: atom_id res chain seq x y z
N ALA A 1 1.26 8.69 7.96
CA ALA A 1 0.25 7.94 7.18
C ALA A 1 0.74 7.85 5.74
N VAL A 2 0.50 6.73 5.04
CA VAL A 2 0.85 6.56 3.62
C VAL A 2 -0.43 6.61 2.79
N THR A 3 -0.41 7.36 1.69
CA THR A 3 -1.51 7.43 0.71
C THR A 3 -0.89 7.54 -0.67
N ALA A 4 -1.47 6.86 -1.65
CA ALA A 4 -1.01 6.91 -3.03
C ALA A 4 -2.19 7.07 -3.99
N LEU A 5 -1.92 7.74 -5.11
CA LEU A 5 -2.81 7.86 -6.26
C LEU A 5 -2.22 7.05 -7.42
N GLY A 6 -3.08 6.54 -8.29
CA GLY A 6 -2.74 5.84 -9.52
C GLY A 6 -3.92 5.86 -10.48
N ASP A 7 -3.71 5.43 -11.72
CA ASP A 7 -4.72 5.42 -12.78
C ASP A 7 -5.83 4.38 -12.54
N GLY A 8 -5.68 3.55 -11.50
CA GLY A 8 -6.71 2.67 -10.98
C GLY A 8 -6.34 2.10 -9.60
N PRO A 9 -7.27 1.33 -8.98
CA PRO A 9 -7.07 0.76 -7.65
C PRO A 9 -5.82 -0.12 -7.51
N SER A 10 -5.50 -0.91 -8.55
CA SER A 10 -4.33 -1.79 -8.56
C SER A 10 -3.02 -0.99 -8.47
N GLU A 11 -2.90 0.08 -9.26
CA GLU A 11 -1.70 0.92 -9.23
C GLU A 11 -1.61 1.72 -7.92
N ALA A 12 -2.72 2.28 -7.45
CA ALA A 12 -2.75 2.99 -6.18
C ALA A 12 -2.32 2.09 -5.00
N GLN A 13 -2.79 0.83 -4.97
CA GLN A 13 -2.39 -0.16 -3.97
C GLN A 13 -0.88 -0.46 -4.06
N SER A 14 -0.38 -0.75 -5.26
CA SER A 14 1.04 -1.06 -5.47
C SER A 14 1.95 0.08 -5.01
N ARG A 15 1.64 1.33 -5.39
CA ARG A 15 2.38 2.53 -4.98
C ARG A 15 2.33 2.74 -3.46
N ALA A 16 1.17 2.51 -2.82
CA ALA A 16 1.04 2.63 -1.36
C ALA A 16 1.91 1.60 -0.63
N TYR A 17 1.96 0.35 -1.13
CA TYR A 17 2.80 -0.68 -0.54
C TYR A 17 4.29 -0.46 -0.77
N ALA A 18 4.69 0.01 -1.96
CA ALA A 18 6.07 0.41 -2.19
C ALA A 18 6.51 1.55 -1.26
N ALA A 19 5.64 2.54 -1.02
CA ALA A 19 5.94 3.67 -0.14
C ALA A 19 6.06 3.28 1.34
N VAL A 20 5.19 2.39 1.85
CA VAL A 20 5.31 1.94 3.25
C VAL A 20 6.53 1.04 3.47
N ASP A 21 6.94 0.27 2.44
CA ASP A 21 8.10 -0.62 2.50
C ASP A 21 9.44 0.13 2.54
N ALA A 22 9.45 1.40 2.12
CA ALA A 22 10.60 2.28 2.22
C ALA A 22 10.79 2.89 3.62
N ILE A 23 9.82 2.74 4.52
CA ILE A 23 9.88 3.30 5.88
C ILE A 23 10.40 2.20 6.82
N ASP A 24 11.59 2.39 7.38
CA ASP A 24 12.21 1.45 8.33
C ASP A 24 12.11 1.99 9.76
N TRP A 25 11.51 1.19 10.65
CA TRP A 25 11.52 1.44 12.09
C TRP A 25 11.28 0.15 12.89
N PRO A 26 11.82 0.05 14.12
CA PRO A 26 11.63 -1.13 14.95
C PRO A 26 10.16 -1.42 15.24
N GLY A 27 9.73 -2.65 14.95
CA GLY A 27 8.34 -3.10 15.20
C GLY A 27 7.31 -2.58 14.18
N GLY A 28 7.74 -2.14 13.00
CA GLY A 28 6.82 -1.72 11.94
C GLY A 28 5.82 -2.79 11.53
N PHE A 29 4.56 -2.37 11.34
CA PHE A 29 3.46 -3.25 10.92
C PHE A 29 2.58 -2.56 9.89
N CYS A 30 2.22 -3.29 8.84
CA CYS A 30 1.34 -2.85 7.77
C CYS A 30 0.49 -4.03 7.28
N ARG A 31 -0.83 -3.85 7.16
CA ARG A 31 -1.73 -4.83 6.54
C ARG A 31 -1.47 -4.95 5.04
N ARG A 32 -1.39 -6.18 4.52
CA ARG A 32 -1.10 -6.47 3.09
C ARG A 32 -2.32 -6.82 2.23
N ASP A 33 -3.52 -6.61 2.76
CA ASP A 33 -4.79 -6.99 2.12
C ASP A 33 -5.69 -5.79 1.79
N ILE A 34 -5.23 -4.55 1.92
CA ILE A 34 -6.06 -3.36 1.67
C ILE A 34 -6.41 -3.27 0.19
N GLY A 35 -7.69 -3.41 -0.16
CA GLY A 35 -8.17 -3.35 -1.55
C GLY A 35 -8.34 -4.71 -2.24
N TRP A 36 -8.15 -5.85 -1.54
CA TRP A 36 -8.22 -7.19 -2.15
C TRP A 36 -9.53 -7.49 -2.89
N ARG A 37 -10.67 -6.95 -2.44
CA ARG A 37 -11.99 -7.12 -3.09
C ARG A 37 -12.21 -6.24 -4.32
N ALA A 38 -11.41 -5.19 -4.49
CA ALA A 38 -11.55 -4.24 -5.59
C ALA A 38 -10.58 -4.55 -6.75
N ILE A 39 -9.52 -5.31 -6.46
CA ILE A 39 -8.50 -5.72 -7.43
C ILE A 39 -8.70 -7.17 -7.86
N GLY A 40 -9.32 -8.00 -7.00
CA GLY A 40 -9.76 -9.35 -7.32
C GLY A 40 -11.03 -9.39 -8.15
#